data_AF-A0A6N2EKM7-F1
#
_entry.id   AF-A0A6N2EKM7-F1
#
_cell.length_a   1.000
_cell.length_b   1.000
_cell.length_c   1.000
_cell.angle_alpha   90.00
_cell.angle_beta   90.00
_cell.angle_gamma   90.00
#
_symmetry.space_group_name_H-M   'P 1'
#
loop_
_entity.id
_entity.type
_entity.pdbx_description
1 polymer ?
#
loop_
_entity_poly.entity_id
_entity_poly.type
_entity_poly.pdbx_seq_one_letter_code
_entity_poly.pdbx_strand_id
1 'polypeptide(L)' 'MREVLFRVLAEHSGHLEAQAESMPIRISAPSLEELHHEAREALIEHIGPAHCTYQVRIRRLPGQPVSGIRPLRRRPIPCP' A
#
# COMPACT_ATOMS: atom_id res chain seq x y z
N MET A 1 -14.99 15.00 -4.88
CA MET A 1 -14.04 13.89 -5.03
C MET A 1 -14.40 12.82 -4.01
N ARG A 2 -14.47 11.55 -4.41
CA ARG A 2 -14.77 10.42 -3.52
C ARG A 2 -13.46 9.79 -3.06
N GLU A 3 -13.39 9.26 -1.85
CA GLU A 3 -12.21 8.53 -1.37
C GLU A 3 -12.47 7.02 -1.44
N VAL A 4 -11.49 6.26 -1.91
CA VAL A 4 -11.45 4.80 -1.80
C VAL A 4 -10.33 4.45 -0.85
N LEU A 5 -10.71 3.89 0.29
CA LEU A 5 -9.78 3.54 1.33
C LEU A 5 -9.44 2.05 1.21
N PHE A 6 -8.17 1.76 0.95
CA PHE A 6 -7.62 0.41 0.93
C PHE A 6 -6.98 0.13 2.28
N ARG A 7 -7.48 -0.89 2.98
CA ARG A 7 -6.91 -1.36 4.23
C ARG A 7 -5.99 -2.54 3.95
N VAL A 8 -4.74 -2.43 4.41
CA VAL A 8 -3.82 -3.56 4.38
C VAL A 8 -4.32 -4.61 5.37
N LEU A 9 -4.65 -5.79 4.87
CA LEU A 9 -5.16 -6.91 5.65
C LEU A 9 -4.01 -7.76 6.19
N ALA A 10 -3.00 -7.99 5.36
CA ALA A 10 -1.87 -8.83 5.72
C ALA A 10 -0.59 -8.44 4.96
N GLU A 11 0.54 -8.89 5.48
CA GLU A 11 1.84 -8.83 4.83
C GLU A 11 2.36 -10.26 4.79
N HIS A 12 2.45 -10.84 3.60
CA HIS A 12 2.85 -12.22 3.38
C HIS A 12 4.06 -12.24 2.43
N SER A 13 5.16 -12.83 2.87
CA SER A 13 6.35 -13.06 2.03
C SER A 13 6.91 -11.80 1.33
N GLY A 14 6.81 -10.65 1.98
CA GLY A 14 7.23 -9.36 1.41
C GLY A 14 6.20 -8.70 0.49
N HIS A 15 4.99 -9.25 0.37
CA HIS A 15 3.85 -8.64 -0.31
C HIS A 15 2.81 -8.15 0.69
N LEU A 16 2.30 -6.95 0.44
CA LEU A 16 1.23 -6.31 1.17
C LEU A 16 -0.09 -6.61 0.46
N GLU A 17 -1.02 -7.22 1.16
CA GLU A 17 -2.39 -7.44 0.67
C GLU A 17 -3.30 -6.35 1.22
N ALA A 18 -4.02 -5.66 0.35
CA ALA A 18 -4.97 -4.64 0.73
C ALA A 18 -6.35 -4.87 0.10
N GLN A 19 -7.39 -4.48 0.83
CA GLN A 19 -8.78 -4.55 0.40
C GLN A 19 -9.43 -3.18 0.50
N ALA A 20 -10.16 -2.78 -0.55
CA ALA A 20 -10.98 -1.58 -0.52
C ALA A 20 -12.14 -1.76 0.49
N GLU A 21 -12.42 -0.73 1.29
CA GLU A 21 -13.55 -0.76 2.24
C GLU A 21 -14.90 -0.60 1.54
N SER A 22 -14.95 0.23 0.50
CA SER A 22 -16.19 0.59 -0.18
C SER A 22 -16.55 -0.37 -1.33
N MET A 23 -15.63 -1.26 -1.72
CA MET A 23 -15.77 -2.13 -2.89
C MET A 23 -15.09 -3.48 -2.66
N PRO A 24 -15.56 -4.57 -3.27
CA PRO A 24 -14.95 -5.90 -3.14
C PRO A 24 -13.67 -6.03 -3.99
N ILE A 25 -12.82 -4.99 -4.02
CA ILE A 25 -11.54 -4.97 -4.74
C ILE A 25 -10.43 -5.37 -3.78
N ARG A 26 -9.62 -6.34 -4.19
CA ARG A 26 -8.43 -6.81 -3.47
C ARG A 26 -7.22 -6.67 -4.37
N ILE A 27 -6.14 -6.17 -3.80
CA ILE A 27 -4.87 -5.91 -4.48
C ILE A 27 -3.73 -6.41 -3.60
N SER A 28 -2.65 -6.86 -4.21
CA SER A 28 -1.46 -7.36 -3.51
C SER A 28 -0.21 -6.88 -4.19
N ALA A 29 0.72 -6.26 -3.45
CA ALA A 29 1.94 -5.74 -4.06
C ALA A 29 3.12 -5.73 -3.07
N PRO A 30 4.38 -5.80 -3.54
CA PRO A 30 5.55 -5.87 -2.66
C PRO A 30 5.84 -4.56 -1.91
N SER A 31 5.24 -3.45 -2.31
CA SER A 31 5.46 -2.13 -1.70
C SER A 31 4.19 -1.28 -1.69
N LEU A 32 4.20 -0.18 -0.94
CA LEU A 32 3.09 0.80 -0.97
C LEU A 32 2.95 1.47 -2.33
N GLU A 33 4.07 1.73 -3.00
CA GLU A 33 4.08 2.38 -4.31
C GLU A 33 3.42 1.47 -5.35
N GLU A 34 3.79 0.19 -5.36
CA GLU A 34 3.13 -0.79 -6.23
C GLU A 34 1.68 -1.04 -5.82
N LEU A 35 1.34 -1.03 -4.53
CA LEU A 35 -0.06 -1.11 -4.11
C LEU A 35 -0.87 0.09 -4.63
N HIS A 36 -0.28 1.28 -4.71
CA HIS A 36 -0.94 2.44 -5.31
C HIS A 36 -1.15 2.29 -6.81
N HIS A 37 -0.19 1.64 -7.50
CA HIS A 37 -0.32 1.29 -8.91
C HIS A 37 -1.45 0.28 -9.11
N GLU A 38 -1.41 -0.84 -8.39
CA GLU A 38 -2.45 -1.90 -8.44
C GLU A 38 -3.83 -1.36 -8.08
N ALA A 39 -3.93 -0.48 -7.07
CA ALA A 39 -5.20 0.15 -6.70
C ALA A 39 -5.78 0.96 -7.87
N ARG A 40 -4.94 1.65 -8.63
CA ARG A 40 -5.37 2.42 -9.79
C ARG A 40 -5.83 1.50 -10.91
N GLU A 41 -5.03 0.50 -11.26
CA GLU A 41 -5.35 -0.47 -12.31
C GLU A 41 -6.68 -1.17 -11.98
N ALA A 42 -6.83 -1.69 -10.75
CA ALA A 42 -8.06 -2.34 -10.32
C ALA A 42 -9.29 -1.41 -10.30
N LEU A 43 -9.10 -0.12 -9.99
CA LEU A 43 -10.17 0.86 -10.13
C LEU A 43 -10.51 1.11 -11.61
N ILE A 44 -9.53 1.20 -12.50
CA ILE A 44 -9.78 1.33 -13.94
C ILE A 44 -10.58 0.12 -14.45
N GLU A 45 -10.23 -1.09 -14.05
CA GLU A 45 -10.98 -2.29 -14.45
C GLU A 45 -12.41 -2.31 -13.90
N HIS A 46 -12.61 -1.86 -12.66
CA HIS A 46 -13.93 -1.96 -11.99
C HIS A 46 -14.91 -0.83 -12.36
N ILE A 47 -14.42 0.41 -12.48
CA ILE A 47 -15.24 1.62 -12.69
C ILE A 47 -14.86 2.40 -13.95
N GLY A 48 -13.84 1.95 -14.70
CA GLY A 48 -13.47 2.53 -15.98
C GLY A 48 -13.03 3.99 -15.88
N PRO A 49 -13.40 4.86 -16.83
CA PRO A 49 -12.97 6.26 -16.86
C PRO A 49 -13.47 7.09 -15.66
N ALA A 50 -14.44 6.59 -14.88
CA ALA A 50 -14.91 7.26 -13.66
C ALA A 50 -13.90 7.20 -12.51
N HIS A 51 -12.84 6.38 -12.60
CA HIS A 51 -11.79 6.25 -11.58
C HIS A 51 -11.13 7.60 -11.21
N CYS A 52 -11.07 8.57 -12.13
CA CYS A 52 -10.52 9.91 -11.90
C CYS A 52 -11.27 10.71 -10.82
N THR A 53 -12.51 10.32 -10.49
CA THR A 53 -13.29 10.97 -9.42
C THR A 53 -12.94 10.44 -8.02
N TYR A 54 -12.11 9.40 -7.96
CA TYR A 54 -11.74 8.69 -6.74
C TYR A 54 -10.28 8.98 -6.32
N GLN A 55 -10.07 9.18 -5.02
CA GLN A 55 -8.76 9.35 -4.40
C GLN A 55 -8.41 8.07 -3.63
N VAL A 56 -7.28 7.46 -3.99
CA VAL A 56 -6.78 6.24 -3.35
C VAL A 56 -6.06 6.59 -2.05
N ARG A 57 -6.51 6.03 -0.94
CA ARG A 57 -5.81 6.12 0.36
C ARG A 57 -5.54 4.74 0.90
N ILE A 58 -4.29 4.44 1.21
CA ILE A 58 -3.91 3.17 1.81
C ILE A 58 -3.66 3.40 3.29
N ARG A 59 -4.33 2.62 4.15
CA ARG A 59 -4.07 2.60 5.59
C ARG A 59 -3.49 1.25 5.99
N ARG A 60 -2.32 1.32 6.62
CA ARG A 60 -1.71 0.21 7.34
C ARG A 60 -2.25 0.20 8.77
N LEU A 61 -2.63 -0.97 9.27
CA LEU A 61 -2.98 -1.11 10.68
C LEU A 61 -1.70 -1.02 11.54
N PRO A 62 -1.67 -0.18 12.58
CA PRO A 62 -0.53 -0.11 13.49
C PRO A 62 -0.46 -1.40 14.29
N GLY A 63 0.43 -2.31 13.91
CA GLY A 63 0.55 -3.64 14.52
C GLY A 63 1.19 -4.69 13.62
N GLN A 64 1.24 -4.48 12.30
CA GLN A 64 2.04 -5.33 11.42
C GLN A 64 3.50 -4.84 11.40
N PRO A 65 4.46 -5.69 11.81
CA PRO A 65 5.88 -5.37 11.73
C PRO A 65 6.27 -5.32 10.25
N VAL A 66 6.41 -4.11 9.72
CA VAL A 66 6.95 -3.88 8.38
C VAL A 66 8.41 -4.34 8.41
N SER A 67 8.70 -5.51 7.86
CA SER A 67 10.07 -5.98 7.73
C SER A 67 10.72 -5.31 6.51
N GLY A 68 11.11 -4.05 6.68
CA GLY A 68 11.82 -3.26 5.69
C GLY A 68 11.52 -1.79 5.93
N ILE A 69 12.40 -1.00 6.52
CA ILE A 69 13.79 -0.77 6.18
C ILE A 69 14.50 -0.45 7.50
N ARG A 70 15.53 -1.20 7.90
CA ARG A 70 16.49 -0.64 8.84
C ARG A 70 17.16 0.51 8.09
N PRO A 71 17.05 1.79 8.50
CA PRO A 71 18.06 2.73 8.06
C PRO A 71 19.36 2.15 8.60
N LEU A 72 20.30 1.83 7.70
CA LEU A 72 21.68 1.55 8.06
C LEU A 72 22.13 2.70 8.95
N ARG A 73 22.07 2.50 10.29
CA ARG A 73 22.64 3.42 11.26
C ARG A 73 24.09 3.55 10.85
N ARG A 74 24.44 4.68 10.24
CA ARG A 74 25.81 5.12 10.06
C ARG A 74 26.45 5.05 11.44
N ARG A 75 27.28 4.04 11.67
CA ARG A 75 28.22 4.03 12.79
C ARG A 75 29.14 5.23 12.57
N PRO A 76 29.23 6.20 13.49
CA PRO A 76 30.39 7.07 13.50
C PRO A 76 31.57 6.20 13.92
N ILE A 77 32.55 6.11 13.04
CA ILE A 77 33.84 5.46 13.29
C ILE A 77 34.58 6.40 14.24
N PRO A 78 35.02 5.97 15.45
CA PRO A 78 35.98 6.74 16.21
C PRO A 78 37.37 6.44 15.64
N CYS A 79 38.00 7.46 15.04
CA CYS A 79 39.40 7.43 14.65
C CYS A 79 40.30 7.77 15.87
N PRO A 80 41.52 7.19 15.95
CA PRO A 80 42.39 7.21 17.14
C PRO A 80 43.03 8.57 17.45
#